data_AF-A0ABD1H1A6-F1
#
_entry.id   AF-A0ABD1H1A6-F1
#
_cell.length_a   1.000
_cell.length_b   1.000
_cell.length_c   1.000
_cell.angle_alpha   90.00
_cell.angle_beta   90.00
_cell.angle_gamma   90.00
#
_symmetry.space_group_name_H-M   'P 1'
#
loop_
_entity.id
_entity.type
_entity.pdbx_description
1 polymer ?
#
loop_
_entity_poly.entity_id
_entity_poly.type
_entity_poly.pdbx_seq_one_letter_code
_entity_poly.pdbx_strand_id
1 'polypeptide(L)'
;MALKLLAATILILTLSLPTTPQAHWLPRRPTPLCVSQLAIVNRACGRLPYARVNPPSLPSPPAREGEGKVESGHHHHHHRQRREGYVETAQEGECCRWVKEVDTECVCDLLVHLPPFMTRPLHEYKVVVDDSCEISFSCASRLVNF
;
A
#
# COMPACT_ATOMS: atom_id res chain seq x y z
N MET A 1 10.01 -59.34 31.39
CA MET A 1 8.62 -58.84 31.56
C MET A 1 8.56 -57.31 31.53
N ALA A 2 9.41 -56.60 32.29
CA ALA A 2 9.47 -55.13 32.31
C ALA A 2 9.61 -54.47 30.93
N LEU A 3 10.45 -55.01 30.04
CA LEU A 3 10.65 -54.46 28.68
C LEU A 3 9.40 -54.56 27.80
N LYS A 4 8.60 -55.63 27.95
CA LYS A 4 7.35 -55.81 27.22
C LYS A 4 6.26 -54.86 27.72
N LEU A 5 6.25 -54.58 29.03
CA LEU A 5 5.36 -53.61 29.64
C LEU A 5 5.71 -52.18 29.19
N LEU A 6 7.00 -51.82 29.15
CA LEU A 6 7.47 -50.54 28.64
C LEU A 6 7.14 -50.35 27.14
N ALA A 7 7.29 -51.39 26.32
CA ALA A 7 6.93 -51.31 24.91
C ALA A 7 5.41 -51.13 24.72
N ALA A 8 4.60 -51.83 25.52
CA ALA A 8 3.15 -51.72 25.47
C ALA A 8 2.66 -50.33 25.92
N THR A 9 3.25 -49.74 26.97
CA THR A 9 2.88 -48.40 27.43
C THR A 9 3.24 -47.32 26.41
N ILE A 10 4.42 -47.41 25.78
CA ILE A 10 4.82 -46.49 24.70
C ILE A 10 3.87 -46.58 23.51
N LEU A 11 3.51 -47.81 23.09
CA LEU A 11 2.59 -48.03 21.98
C LEU A 11 1.20 -47.42 22.26
N ILE A 12 0.66 -47.65 23.45
CA ILE A 12 -0.63 -47.10 23.88
C ILE A 12 -0.58 -45.56 23.89
N LEU A 13 0.49 -44.97 24.44
CA LEU A 13 0.68 -43.52 24.46
C LEU A 13 0.71 -42.92 23.05
N THR A 14 1.39 -43.58 22.11
CA THR A 14 1.44 -43.12 20.70
C THR A 14 0.10 -43.22 19.98
N LEU A 15 -0.72 -44.24 20.31
CA LEU A 15 -2.07 -44.43 19.74
C LEU A 15 -3.10 -43.46 20.35
N SER A 16 -2.92 -43.07 21.61
CA SER A 16 -3.82 -42.14 22.31
C SER A 16 -3.50 -40.67 22.05
N LEU A 17 -2.32 -40.35 21.51
CA LEU A 17 -2.03 -39.00 21.05
C LEU A 17 -2.91 -38.73 19.82
N PRO A 18 -3.78 -37.71 19.85
CA PRO A 18 -4.57 -37.34 18.69
C PRO A 18 -3.61 -36.84 17.60
N THR A 19 -3.14 -37.74 16.75
CA THR A 19 -2.59 -37.44 15.43
C THR A 19 -3.76 -37.16 14.50
N THR A 20 -4.63 -36.23 14.90
CA THR A 20 -5.24 -35.39 13.90
C THR A 20 -4.07 -34.58 13.33
N PRO A 21 -3.65 -34.78 12.07
CA PRO A 21 -3.09 -33.63 11.39
C PRO A 21 -4.22 -32.62 11.46
N GLN A 22 -4.11 -31.69 12.40
CA GLN A 22 -4.81 -30.44 12.30
C GLN A 22 -4.13 -29.77 11.11
N ALA A 23 -4.47 -30.24 9.90
CA ALA A 23 -4.85 -29.36 8.83
C ALA A 23 -5.93 -28.49 9.48
N HIS A 24 -5.47 -27.50 10.24
CA HIS A 24 -6.19 -26.29 10.45
C HIS A 24 -6.43 -25.86 9.02
N TRP A 25 -7.61 -26.22 8.52
CA TRP A 25 -8.29 -25.58 7.44
C TRP A 25 -8.40 -24.12 7.86
N LEU A 26 -7.26 -23.41 7.85
CA LEU A 26 -7.22 -21.98 7.64
C LEU A 26 -8.13 -21.83 6.43
N PRO A 27 -9.21 -21.04 6.54
CA PRO A 27 -10.02 -20.74 5.37
C PRO A 27 -9.03 -20.30 4.31
N ARG A 28 -8.82 -21.10 3.27
CA ARG A 28 -8.12 -20.61 2.08
C ARG A 28 -9.00 -19.47 1.66
N ARG A 29 -8.59 -18.23 1.97
CA ARG A 29 -9.28 -17.05 1.47
C ARG A 29 -9.41 -17.30 -0.03
N PRO A 30 -10.62 -17.20 -0.60
CA PRO A 30 -10.77 -17.33 -2.04
C PRO A 30 -9.73 -16.41 -2.68
N THR A 31 -8.86 -16.98 -3.52
CA THR A 31 -7.82 -16.18 -4.19
C THR A 31 -8.53 -15.06 -4.92
N PRO A 32 -8.19 -13.79 -4.63
CA PRO A 32 -8.89 -12.69 -5.24
C PRO A 32 -8.75 -12.78 -6.77
N LEU A 33 -9.81 -12.44 -7.50
CA LEU A 33 -9.80 -12.45 -8.96
C LEU A 33 -9.02 -11.25 -9.49
N CYS A 34 -7.70 -11.24 -9.28
CA CYS A 34 -6.84 -10.06 -9.46
C CYS A 34 -6.93 -9.42 -10.83
N VAL A 35 -7.07 -10.22 -11.90
CA VAL A 35 -7.28 -9.69 -13.26
C VAL A 35 -8.53 -8.82 -13.34
N SER A 36 -9.65 -9.28 -12.76
CA SER A 36 -10.90 -8.51 -12.78
C SER A 36 -10.84 -7.26 -11.90
N GLN A 37 -10.25 -7.35 -10.71
CA GLN A 37 -10.13 -6.21 -9.81
C GLN A 37 -9.24 -5.12 -10.42
N LEU A 38 -8.07 -5.51 -10.94
CA LEU A 38 -7.17 -4.59 -11.63
C LEU A 38 -7.79 -4.02 -12.92
N ALA A 39 -8.58 -4.81 -13.67
CA ALA A 39 -9.28 -4.31 -14.85
C ALA A 39 -10.30 -3.20 -14.50
N ILE A 40 -11.02 -3.34 -13.39
CA ILE A 40 -11.96 -2.32 -12.92
C ILE A 40 -11.20 -1.05 -12.51
N VAL A 41 -10.12 -1.19 -11.73
CA VAL A 41 -9.26 -0.06 -11.34
C VAL A 41 -8.69 0.64 -12.56
N ASN A 42 -8.12 -0.11 -13.51
CA ASN A 42 -7.54 0.44 -14.74
C ASN A 42 -8.58 1.21 -15.57
N ARG A 43 -9.82 0.72 -15.62
CA ARG A 43 -10.91 1.41 -16.32
C ARG A 43 -11.32 2.71 -15.61
N ALA A 44 -11.40 2.68 -14.28
CA ALA A 44 -11.80 3.84 -13.49
C ALA A 44 -10.72 4.93 -13.48
N CYS A 45 -9.46 4.54 -13.33
CA CYS A 45 -8.33 5.44 -13.17
C CYS A 45 -7.66 5.82 -14.50
N GLY A 46 -7.83 5.03 -15.57
CA GLY A 46 -7.10 5.20 -16.83
C GLY A 46 -7.41 6.48 -17.62
N ARG A 47 -8.37 7.29 -17.16
CA ARG A 47 -8.69 8.60 -17.74
C ARG A 47 -8.28 9.77 -16.87
N LEU A 48 -7.72 9.51 -15.70
CA LEU A 48 -7.25 10.59 -14.83
C LEU A 48 -6.08 11.31 -15.49
N PRO A 49 -6.01 12.65 -15.39
CA PRO A 49 -4.81 13.36 -15.76
C PRO A 49 -3.65 12.80 -14.93
N TYR A 50 -2.49 12.61 -15.55
CA TYR A 50 -1.30 12.13 -14.84
C TYR A 50 -1.03 13.08 -13.68
N ALA A 51 -1.27 12.62 -12.45
CA ALA A 51 -1.18 13.45 -11.27
C ALA A 51 0.24 14.02 -11.17
N ARG A 52 0.33 15.35 -11.19
CA ARG A 52 1.54 16.09 -10.79
C ARG A 52 1.77 15.70 -9.33
N VAL A 53 2.61 14.71 -9.06
CA VAL A 53 3.20 14.52 -7.74
C VAL A 53 3.94 15.83 -7.46
N ASN A 54 3.31 16.76 -6.75
CA ASN A 54 4.00 17.96 -6.33
C ASN A 54 5.15 17.48 -5.45
N PRO A 55 6.41 17.80 -5.79
CA PRO A 55 7.54 17.42 -4.97
C PRO A 55 7.31 17.93 -3.54
N PRO A 56 7.73 17.20 -2.50
CA PRO A 56 7.72 17.73 -1.14
C PRO A 56 8.44 19.07 -1.15
N SER A 57 7.72 20.15 -0.81
CA SER A 57 8.27 21.50 -0.79
C SER A 57 9.46 21.54 0.16
N LEU A 58 10.65 21.81 -0.39
CA LEU A 58 11.88 22.02 0.37
C LEU A 58 11.65 23.12 1.42
N PRO A 59 12.18 22.99 2.65
CA PRO A 59 12.11 24.06 3.64
C PRO A 59 12.83 25.30 3.10
N SER A 60 12.14 26.44 3.10
CA SER A 60 12.70 27.73 2.70
C SER A 60 13.94 28.08 3.54
N PRO A 61 15.03 28.59 2.94
CA PRO A 61 16.21 28.99 3.70
C PRO A 61 15.89 30.16 4.66
N PRO A 62 16.55 30.24 5.83
CA PRO A 62 16.33 31.32 6.78
C PRO A 62 16.74 32.67 6.17
N ALA A 63 15.87 33.67 6.31
CA ALA A 63 16.13 35.04 5.89
C ALA A 63 17.35 35.59 6.63
N ARG A 64 18.32 36.14 5.90
CA ARG A 64 19.45 36.85 6.49
C ARG A 64 18.98 38.24 6.93
N GLU A 65 19.21 38.56 8.19
CA GLU A 65 19.06 39.91 8.75
C GLU A 65 20.11 40.82 8.10
N GLY A 66 19.63 41.85 7.40
CA GLY A 66 20.44 42.94 6.88
C GLY A 66 19.75 44.26 7.22
N GLU A 67 20.37 45.02 8.11
CA GLU A 67 19.97 46.39 8.45
C GLU A 67 20.05 47.29 7.21
N GLY A 68 18.92 47.90 6.84
CA GLY A 68 18.83 48.84 5.74
C GLY A 68 17.53 49.63 5.82
N LYS A 69 17.60 50.81 6.43
CA LYS A 69 16.49 51.76 6.59
C LYS A 69 16.23 52.50 5.28
N VAL A 70 15.11 52.20 4.61
CA VAL A 70 14.46 53.12 3.64
C VAL A 70 12.94 52.95 3.73
N GLU A 71 12.27 54.05 4.06
CA GLU A 71 10.83 54.19 4.19
C GLU A 71 10.26 54.78 2.89
N SER A 72 9.43 54.02 2.15
CA SER A 72 8.48 54.58 1.19
C SER A 72 7.40 53.59 0.76
N GLY A 73 6.14 53.91 1.09
CA GLY A 73 4.98 53.77 0.21
C GLY A 73 4.57 52.37 -0.27
N HIS A 74 3.88 51.63 0.60
CA HIS A 74 3.33 50.30 0.37
C HIS A 74 2.08 50.26 -0.51
N HIS A 75 2.15 49.62 -1.68
CA HIS A 75 1.02 48.89 -2.28
C HIS A 75 1.52 47.61 -2.97
N HIS A 76 2.03 46.67 -2.17
CA HIS A 76 2.26 45.31 -2.65
C HIS A 76 0.95 44.54 -2.53
N HIS A 77 0.30 44.33 -3.67
CA HIS A 77 -0.76 43.35 -3.81
C HIS A 77 -0.15 41.97 -3.57
N HIS A 78 -0.19 41.52 -2.32
CA HIS A 78 0.03 40.13 -1.99
C HIS A 78 -1.12 39.34 -2.61
N HIS A 79 -0.86 38.76 -3.78
CA HIS A 79 -1.61 37.61 -4.26
C HIS A 79 -1.46 36.53 -3.20
N ARG A 80 -2.43 36.51 -2.28
CA ARG A 80 -2.72 35.33 -1.48
C ARG A 80 -3.05 34.27 -2.52
N GLN A 81 -2.07 33.44 -2.87
CA GLN A 81 -2.33 32.18 -3.54
C GLN A 81 -3.18 31.39 -2.57
N ARG A 82 -4.49 31.66 -2.64
CA ARG A 82 -5.52 30.75 -2.19
C ARG A 82 -5.09 29.44 -2.84
N ARG A 83 -4.64 28.48 -2.03
CA ARG A 83 -4.66 27.07 -2.46
C ARG A 83 -6.08 26.91 -2.96
N GLU A 84 -6.24 26.96 -4.29
CA GLU A 84 -7.52 26.72 -4.92
C GLU A 84 -7.95 25.39 -4.33
N GLY A 85 -9.06 25.42 -3.59
CA GLY A 85 -9.57 24.22 -2.96
C GLY A 85 -9.75 23.23 -4.08
N TYR A 86 -8.86 22.25 -4.15
CA TYR A 86 -8.94 21.19 -5.13
C TYR A 86 -10.32 20.56 -4.94
N VAL A 87 -11.15 20.68 -5.97
CA VAL A 87 -12.48 20.09 -5.99
C VAL A 87 -12.29 18.75 -6.68
N GLU A 88 -12.40 17.68 -5.90
CA GLU A 88 -12.41 16.31 -6.40
C GLU A 88 -13.42 16.18 -7.54
N THR A 89 -12.97 15.73 -8.70
CA THR A 89 -13.85 15.41 -9.81
C THR A 89 -14.54 14.08 -9.56
N ALA A 90 -15.71 13.88 -10.19
CA ALA A 90 -16.41 12.60 -10.13
C ALA A 90 -15.53 11.41 -10.60
N GLN A 91 -14.55 11.66 -11.47
CA GLN A 91 -13.64 10.65 -12.00
C GLN A 91 -12.58 10.27 -10.98
N GLU A 92 -12.03 11.25 -10.25
CA GLU A 92 -11.08 11.02 -9.15
C GLU A 92 -11.76 10.24 -8.03
N GLY A 93 -12.99 10.61 -7.65
CA GLY A 93 -13.76 9.86 -6.65
C GLY A 93 -14.12 8.45 -7.08
N GLU A 94 -14.45 8.23 -8.36
CA GLU A 94 -14.70 6.88 -8.87
C GLU A 94 -13.43 6.02 -8.85
N CYS A 95 -12.30 6.56 -9.30
CA CYS A 95 -11.00 5.87 -9.23
C CYS A 95 -10.63 5.55 -7.77
N CYS A 96 -10.70 6.54 -6.89
CA CYS A 96 -10.42 6.41 -5.47
C CYS A 96 -11.24 5.28 -4.82
N ARG A 97 -12.54 5.19 -5.15
CA ARG A 97 -13.41 4.12 -4.70
C ARG A 97 -12.91 2.74 -5.13
N TRP A 98 -12.57 2.58 -6.41
CA TRP A 98 -12.14 1.28 -6.93
C TRP A 98 -10.74 0.87 -6.45
N VAL A 99 -9.84 1.83 -6.23
CA VAL A 99 -8.52 1.56 -5.62
C VAL A 99 -8.67 1.13 -4.16
N LYS A 100 -9.66 1.64 -3.42
CA LYS A 100 -9.91 1.18 -2.03
C LYS A 100 -10.41 -0.27 -1.96
N GLU A 101 -11.03 -0.76 -3.02
CA GLU A 101 -11.64 -2.10 -3.06
C GLU A 101 -10.69 -3.17 -3.60
N VAL A 102 -9.57 -2.80 -4.23
CA VAL A 102 -8.61 -3.81 -4.72
C VAL A 102 -7.92 -4.49 -3.55
N ASP A 103 -7.81 -5.82 -3.63
CA ASP A 103 -7.13 -6.60 -2.60
C ASP A 103 -5.62 -6.35 -2.65
N THR A 104 -5.02 -6.16 -1.46
CA THR A 104 -3.56 -6.02 -1.29
C THR A 104 -2.80 -7.16 -1.95
N GLU A 105 -3.30 -8.40 -1.88
CA GLU A 105 -2.66 -9.56 -2.52
C GLU A 105 -2.50 -9.35 -4.04
N CYS A 106 -3.51 -8.75 -4.70
CA CYS A 106 -3.46 -8.48 -6.13
C CYS A 106 -2.47 -7.38 -6.50
N VAL A 107 -2.36 -6.35 -5.66
CA VAL A 107 -1.36 -5.29 -5.84
C VAL A 107 0.04 -5.86 -5.64
N CYS A 108 0.25 -6.63 -4.58
CA CYS A 108 1.56 -7.23 -4.30
C CYS A 108 1.98 -8.24 -5.37
N ASP A 109 1.06 -9.08 -5.85
CA ASP A 109 1.31 -10.02 -6.95
C ASP A 109 1.64 -9.28 -8.27
N LEU A 110 1.15 -8.07 -8.49
CA LEU A 110 1.59 -7.23 -9.61
C LEU A 110 3.02 -6.71 -9.40
N LEU A 111 3.32 -6.22 -8.19
CA LEU A 111 4.60 -5.58 -7.88
C LEU A 111 5.79 -6.53 -7.92
N VAL A 112 5.61 -7.83 -7.65
CA VAL A 112 6.69 -8.83 -7.78
C VAL A 112 7.16 -9.05 -9.23
N HIS A 113 6.36 -8.68 -10.22
CA HIS A 113 6.72 -8.77 -11.64
C HIS A 113 7.51 -7.55 -12.13
N LEU A 114 7.67 -6.51 -11.29
CA LEU A 114 8.52 -5.38 -11.64
C LEU A 114 9.99 -5.83 -11.77
N PRO A 115 10.79 -5.15 -12.59
CA PRO A 115 12.23 -5.37 -12.63
C PRO A 115 12.89 -5.30 -11.24
N PRO A 116 13.96 -6.08 -10.97
CA PRO A 116 14.56 -6.22 -9.65
C PRO A 116 14.97 -4.91 -8.94
N PHE A 117 15.26 -3.85 -9.70
CA PHE A 117 15.63 -2.55 -9.14
C PHE A 117 14.45 -1.76 -8.54
N MET A 118 13.20 -2.16 -8.83
CA MET A 118 11.97 -1.57 -8.27
C MET A 118 11.29 -2.47 -7.24
N THR A 119 11.64 -3.76 -7.19
CA THR A 119 11.08 -4.70 -6.22
C THR A 119 11.77 -4.55 -4.87
N ARG A 120 11.03 -4.06 -3.87
CA ARG A 120 11.49 -4.04 -2.48
C ARG A 120 10.91 -5.23 -1.72
N PRO A 121 11.67 -5.93 -0.85
CA PRO A 121 11.18 -7.10 -0.13
C PRO A 121 10.01 -6.76 0.79
N LEU A 122 10.14 -5.73 1.63
CA LEU A 122 9.07 -5.24 2.49
C LEU A 122 8.81 -3.79 2.16
N HIS A 123 7.62 -3.47 1.65
CA HIS A 123 7.31 -2.13 1.20
C HIS A 123 5.84 -1.78 1.35
N GLU A 124 5.63 -0.49 1.55
CA GLU A 124 4.32 0.15 1.45
C GLU A 124 4.23 0.78 0.07
N TYR A 125 3.35 0.27 -0.78
CA TYR A 125 3.05 0.85 -2.07
C TYR A 125 1.88 1.82 -1.92
N LYS A 126 2.11 3.08 -2.28
CA LYS A 126 1.11 4.15 -2.14
C LYS A 126 0.57 4.57 -3.49
N VAL A 127 -0.75 4.57 -3.61
CA VAL A 127 -1.47 5.11 -4.75
C VAL A 127 -2.10 6.42 -4.32
N VAL A 128 -1.65 7.52 -4.93
CA VAL A 128 -2.22 8.85 -4.73
C VAL A 128 -3.08 9.17 -5.94
N VAL A 129 -4.39 9.23 -5.74
CA VAL A 129 -5.35 9.66 -6.78
C VAL A 129 -5.42 11.18 -6.80
N ASP A 130 -5.51 11.77 -5.61
CA ASP A 130 -5.51 13.22 -5.40
C ASP A 130 -5.08 13.62 -3.98
N ASP A 131 -5.24 14.91 -3.64
CA ASP A 131 -4.89 15.47 -2.32
C ASP A 131 -5.68 14.88 -1.15
N SER A 132 -6.82 14.24 -1.41
CA SER A 132 -7.74 13.67 -0.42
C SER A 132 -7.77 12.14 -0.40
N CYS A 133 -7.22 11.49 -1.43
CA CYS A 133 -7.28 10.06 -1.62
C CYS A 133 -5.88 9.45 -1.85
N GLU A 134 -5.29 9.01 -0.73
CA GLU A 134 -4.06 8.23 -0.66
C GLU A 134 -4.38 6.85 -0.06
N ILE A 135 -4.05 5.78 -0.79
CA ILE A 135 -4.22 4.39 -0.35
C ILE A 135 -2.85 3.73 -0.25
N SER A 136 -2.60 3.03 0.86
CA SER A 136 -1.38 2.28 1.11
C SER A 136 -1.63 0.77 1.08
N PHE A 137 -0.79 0.05 0.34
CA PHE A 137 -0.76 -1.41 0.29
C PHE A 137 0.54 -1.92 0.90
N SER A 138 0.43 -2.69 1.98
CA SER A 138 1.59 -3.28 2.65
C SER A 138 1.91 -4.66 2.06
N CYS A 139 3.01 -4.76 1.34
CA CYS A 139 3.47 -6.00 0.72
C CYS A 139 4.62 -6.62 1.51
N ALA A 140 4.50 -7.93 1.78
CA ALA A 140 5.57 -8.74 2.34
C ALA A 140 6.46 -9.32 1.23
N SER A 141 7.67 -9.75 1.61
CA SER A 141 8.66 -10.33 0.69
C SER A 141 8.13 -11.60 0.06
N ARG A 142 7.66 -11.51 -1.19
CA ARG A 142 7.40 -12.67 -2.05
C ARG A 142 8.51 -12.76 -3.08
N LEU A 143 9.34 -13.80 -2.95
CA LEU A 143 10.33 -14.14 -3.96
C LEU A 143 9.60 -14.90 -5.07
N VAL A 144 9.45 -14.28 -6.24
CA VAL A 144 9.10 -15.01 -7.46
C VAL A 144 10.39 -15.63 -7.99
N ASN A 145 10.46 -16.97 -8.02
CA ASN A 145 11.53 -17.64 -8.74
C ASN A 145 11.28 -17.46 -10.24
N PHE A 146 12.21 -16.80 -10.92
CA PHE A 146 12.24 -16.65 -12.38
C PHE A 146 12.71 -17.92 -13.07
#